data_AF-A0A1G0M2E6-F1
#
_entry.id   AF-A0A1G0M2E6-F1
#
_cell.length_a   1.000
_cell.length_b   1.000
_cell.length_c   1.000
_cell.angle_alpha   90.00
_cell.angle_beta   90.00
_cell.angle_gamma   90.00
#
_symmetry.space_group_name_H-M   'P 1'
#
loop_
_entity.id
_entity.type
_entity.pdbx_description
1 polymer ?
#
loop_
_entity_poly.entity_id
_entity_poly.type
_entity_poly.pdbx_seq_one_letter_code
_entity_poly.pdbx_strand_id
1 'polypeptide(L)'
;MQKAAQFFFLILFGYACAAQDPASAATHQPVRARHGMVASASPLASQVGMKTLKSGGNAVDAAAVVAMTLAVTHPEAGNLGGGGFMLIRTADGRNSFLDFRERAPKKATRDMYLDAKGNVVPGSSTVGAKAVGVPGTVAGVALALQRFGTISFADACRPAERLARKGFRLSRYEAGSLRGYAAKLERFPESRRIFLRDGNYYREGELFRQPQLAKTFSRLIRQGPYTAQGRS
;
A
#
# COMPACT_ATOMS: atom_id res chain seq x y z
N MET A 1 -33.77 -42.82 -66.40
CA MET A 1 -33.42 -41.46 -65.94
C MET A 1 -33.41 -41.48 -64.43
N GLN A 2 -32.22 -41.56 -63.83
CA GLN A 2 -31.96 -41.95 -62.44
C GLN A 2 -31.99 -40.74 -61.50
N LYS A 3 -32.63 -40.91 -60.34
CA LYS A 3 -32.80 -39.92 -59.26
C LYS A 3 -31.44 -39.59 -58.62
N ALA A 4 -31.11 -38.30 -58.51
CA ALA A 4 -29.99 -37.83 -57.71
C ALA A 4 -30.40 -37.71 -56.24
N ALA A 5 -29.77 -38.51 -55.36
CA ALA A 5 -29.92 -38.43 -53.92
C ALA A 5 -28.95 -37.36 -53.37
N GLN A 6 -29.49 -36.34 -52.70
CA GLN A 6 -28.69 -35.37 -51.94
C GLN A 6 -28.25 -36.01 -50.62
N PHE A 7 -26.94 -36.22 -50.45
CA PHE A 7 -26.34 -36.59 -49.17
C PHE A 7 -26.11 -35.33 -48.33
N PHE A 8 -26.73 -35.28 -47.14
CA PHE A 8 -26.52 -34.24 -46.14
C PHE A 8 -25.38 -34.68 -45.20
N PHE A 9 -24.25 -34.00 -45.24
CA PHE A 9 -23.12 -34.27 -44.34
C PHE A 9 -23.25 -33.37 -43.10
N LEU A 10 -23.61 -33.96 -41.96
CA LEU A 10 -23.68 -33.28 -40.67
C LEU A 10 -22.28 -33.34 -40.01
N ILE A 11 -21.54 -32.24 -40.01
CA ILE A 11 -20.26 -32.14 -39.28
C ILE A 11 -20.58 -31.77 -37.83
N LEU A 12 -20.46 -32.75 -36.92
CA LEU A 12 -20.49 -32.53 -35.48
C LEU A 12 -19.14 -31.95 -35.03
N PHE A 13 -19.11 -30.65 -34.74
CA PHE A 13 -17.98 -30.01 -34.06
C PHE A 13 -18.00 -30.41 -32.59
N GLY A 14 -17.24 -31.46 -32.23
CA GLY A 14 -16.98 -31.79 -30.85
C GLY A 14 -16.11 -30.70 -30.21
N TYR A 15 -16.72 -29.78 -29.46
CA TYR A 15 -15.96 -28.96 -28.51
C TYR A 15 -15.44 -29.89 -27.42
N ALA A 16 -14.20 -30.36 -27.57
CA ALA A 16 -13.44 -30.87 -26.46
C ALA A 16 -13.24 -29.68 -25.50
N CYS A 17 -14.03 -29.64 -24.43
CA CYS A 17 -13.75 -28.78 -23.30
C CYS A 17 -12.42 -29.28 -22.70
N ALA A 18 -11.32 -28.66 -23.12
CA ALA A 18 -10.05 -28.84 -22.43
C ALA A 18 -10.27 -28.32 -21.00
N ALA A 19 -10.53 -29.24 -20.08
CA ALA A 19 -10.52 -28.95 -18.66
C ALA A 19 -9.15 -28.35 -18.37
N GLN A 20 -9.11 -27.05 -18.09
CA GLN A 20 -7.90 -26.39 -17.64
C GLN A 20 -7.53 -27.07 -16.32
N ASP A 21 -6.43 -27.79 -16.33
CA ASP A 21 -5.90 -28.48 -15.17
C ASP A 21 -5.66 -27.44 -14.07
N PRO A 22 -6.40 -27.48 -12.93
CA PRO A 22 -6.28 -26.47 -11.88
C PRO A 22 -4.87 -26.43 -11.26
N ALA A 23 -4.03 -27.41 -11.57
CA ALA A 23 -2.62 -27.48 -11.19
C ALA A 23 -1.74 -26.38 -11.82
N SER A 24 -2.16 -25.72 -12.91
CA SER A 24 -1.35 -24.67 -13.56
C SER A 24 -1.21 -23.40 -12.70
N ALA A 25 -2.11 -23.19 -11.73
CA ALA A 25 -2.07 -22.01 -10.85
C ALA A 25 -1.08 -22.12 -9.67
N ALA A 26 -0.43 -23.26 -9.46
CA ALA A 26 0.43 -23.53 -8.30
C ALA A 26 1.89 -23.86 -8.68
N THR A 27 2.48 -23.14 -9.63
CA THR A 27 3.85 -23.42 -10.12
C THR A 27 4.97 -22.93 -9.20
N HIS A 28 4.68 -22.15 -8.16
CA HIS A 28 5.68 -21.66 -7.20
C HIS A 28 5.56 -22.33 -5.84
N GLN A 29 6.66 -22.94 -5.38
CA GLN A 29 6.75 -23.51 -4.04
C GLN A 29 6.63 -22.41 -2.98
N PRO A 30 5.79 -22.57 -1.94
CA PRO A 30 5.66 -21.59 -0.88
C PRO A 30 6.95 -21.50 -0.04
N VAL A 31 7.28 -20.29 0.40
CA VAL A 31 8.35 -20.08 1.38
C VAL A 31 7.94 -20.73 2.70
N ARG A 32 8.86 -21.46 3.34
CA ARG A 32 8.63 -22.14 4.63
C ARG A 32 9.52 -21.54 5.72
N ALA A 33 8.98 -21.36 6.92
CA ALA A 33 9.72 -20.90 8.10
C ALA A 33 9.25 -21.64 9.36
N ARG A 34 10.15 -21.86 10.33
CA ARG A 34 9.84 -22.60 11.57
C ARG A 34 9.26 -21.72 12.70
N HIS A 35 9.61 -20.44 12.75
CA HIS A 35 9.34 -19.59 13.92
C HIS A 35 8.46 -18.37 13.62
N GLY A 36 8.69 -17.70 12.49
CA GLY A 36 7.95 -16.50 12.12
C GLY A 36 8.15 -16.15 10.66
N MET A 37 7.20 -15.41 10.10
CA MET A 37 7.19 -14.99 8.71
C MET A 37 6.63 -13.57 8.59
N VAL A 38 7.17 -12.79 7.65
CA VAL A 38 6.62 -11.49 7.26
C VAL A 38 6.51 -11.49 5.74
N ALA A 39 5.32 -11.21 5.23
CA ALA A 39 5.06 -11.05 3.81
C ALA A 39 4.54 -9.62 3.55
N SER A 40 5.11 -8.94 2.55
CA SER A 40 4.69 -7.60 2.15
C SER A 40 5.11 -7.33 0.70
N ALA A 41 4.55 -6.28 0.09
CA ALA A 41 4.85 -5.88 -1.28
C ALA A 41 6.29 -5.35 -1.48
N SER A 42 7.01 -5.02 -0.40
CA SER A 42 8.38 -4.52 -0.48
C SER A 42 9.35 -5.49 0.21
N PRO A 43 10.37 -6.01 -0.50
CA PRO A 43 11.40 -6.85 0.11
C PRO A 43 12.08 -6.18 1.31
N LEU A 44 12.32 -4.86 1.23
CA LEU A 44 12.88 -4.08 2.33
C LEU A 44 11.95 -4.05 3.55
N ALA A 45 10.65 -3.84 3.34
CA ALA A 45 9.68 -3.85 4.45
C ALA A 45 9.60 -5.24 5.11
N SER A 46 9.54 -6.31 4.31
CA SER A 46 9.57 -7.69 4.82
C SER A 46 10.84 -7.99 5.62
N GLN A 47 12.01 -7.55 5.13
CA GLN A 47 13.29 -7.72 5.83
C GLN A 47 13.34 -6.96 7.15
N VAL A 48 12.86 -5.72 7.19
CA VAL A 48 12.83 -4.93 8.44
C VAL A 48 11.84 -5.55 9.43
N GLY A 49 10.65 -5.97 8.99
CA GLY A 49 9.70 -6.69 9.86
C GLY A 49 10.28 -7.99 10.41
N MET A 50 10.97 -8.76 9.56
CA MET A 50 11.66 -9.98 9.99
C MET A 50 12.78 -9.69 11.00
N LYS A 51 13.50 -8.57 10.84
CA LYS A 51 14.50 -8.13 11.82
C LYS A 51 13.84 -7.80 13.16
N THR A 52 12.68 -7.15 13.16
CA THR A 52 11.92 -6.88 14.38
C THR A 52 11.54 -8.17 15.10
N LEU A 53 11.02 -9.18 14.38
CA LEU A 53 10.73 -10.50 14.96
C LEU A 53 12.00 -11.17 15.54
N LYS A 54 13.11 -11.15 14.79
CA LYS A 54 14.39 -11.72 15.25
C LYS A 54 14.97 -11.00 16.47
N SER A 55 14.61 -9.73 16.68
CA SER A 55 14.99 -8.94 17.84
C SER A 55 14.03 -9.11 19.03
N GLY A 56 13.11 -10.06 18.98
CA GLY A 56 12.17 -10.37 20.07
C GLY A 56 10.87 -9.58 20.04
N GLY A 57 10.63 -8.75 19.01
CA GLY A 57 9.35 -8.10 18.80
C GLY A 57 8.26 -9.10 18.41
N ASN A 58 7.01 -8.76 18.72
CA ASN A 58 5.87 -9.60 18.36
C ASN A 58 5.33 -9.30 16.95
N ALA A 59 4.24 -9.99 16.56
CA ALA A 59 3.62 -9.80 15.25
C ALA A 59 3.12 -8.36 15.01
N VAL A 60 2.63 -7.67 16.05
CA VAL A 60 2.16 -6.28 15.95
C VAL A 60 3.33 -5.32 15.83
N ASP A 61 4.43 -5.54 16.55
CA ASP A 61 5.66 -4.76 16.41
C ASP A 61 6.21 -4.85 14.98
N ALA A 62 6.27 -6.07 14.43
CA ALA A 62 6.70 -6.29 13.06
C ALA A 62 5.75 -5.63 12.05
N ALA A 63 4.43 -5.76 12.24
CA ALA A 63 3.43 -5.12 11.38
C ALA A 63 3.52 -3.58 11.41
N ALA A 64 3.72 -2.98 12.59
CA ALA A 64 3.88 -1.54 12.76
C ALA A 64 5.11 -1.02 12.01
N VAL A 65 6.25 -1.70 12.15
CA VAL A 65 7.49 -1.37 11.44
C VAL A 65 7.33 -1.54 9.93
N VAL A 66 6.70 -2.63 9.48
CA VAL A 66 6.39 -2.87 8.06
C VAL A 66 5.54 -1.74 7.49
N ALA A 67 4.47 -1.34 8.18
CA ALA A 67 3.59 -0.25 7.73
C ALA A 67 4.36 1.07 7.56
N MET A 68 5.20 1.44 8.54
CA MET A 68 6.03 2.63 8.47
C MET A 68 7.06 2.54 7.34
N THR A 69 7.69 1.37 7.14
CA THR A 69 8.65 1.17 6.05
C THR A 69 7.99 1.21 4.67
N LEU A 70 6.80 0.62 4.50
CA LEU A 70 6.05 0.66 3.25
C LEU A 70 5.67 2.10 2.86
N ALA A 71 5.42 2.98 3.83
CA ALA A 71 5.22 4.41 3.58
C ALA A 71 6.42 5.11 2.91
N VAL A 72 7.58 4.47 2.89
CA VAL A 72 8.80 4.93 2.21
C VAL A 72 9.08 4.12 0.96
N THR A 73 9.00 2.79 1.04
CA THR A 73 9.48 1.88 -0.01
C THR A 73 8.42 1.52 -1.04
N HIS A 74 7.14 1.74 -0.73
CA HIS A 74 6.03 1.39 -1.62
C HIS A 74 5.02 2.55 -1.70
N PRO A 75 5.43 3.73 -2.21
CA PRO A 75 4.67 4.98 -2.12
C PRO A 75 3.37 5.00 -2.92
N GLU A 76 3.13 4.02 -3.80
CA GLU A 76 1.85 3.89 -4.51
C GLU A 76 0.69 3.46 -3.60
N ALA A 77 0.99 2.85 -2.44
CA ALA A 77 -0.04 2.37 -1.50
C ALA A 77 0.38 2.50 -0.03
N GLY A 78 1.61 2.13 0.32
CA GLY A 78 2.16 2.35 1.65
C GLY A 78 2.17 3.84 1.97
N ASN A 79 1.66 4.24 3.13
CA ASN A 79 1.35 5.65 3.36
C ASN A 79 1.45 6.10 4.83
N LEU A 80 1.70 7.40 5.01
CA LEU A 80 1.35 8.13 6.23
C LEU A 80 0.10 9.02 6.03
N GLY A 81 -0.32 9.20 4.78
CA GLY A 81 -1.34 10.17 4.36
C GLY A 81 -2.69 9.56 3.99
N GLY A 82 -2.91 8.28 4.27
CA GLY A 82 -4.19 7.59 4.09
C GLY A 82 -4.61 6.88 5.38
N GLY A 83 -5.24 5.72 5.25
CA GLY A 83 -5.73 4.91 6.36
C GLY A 83 -5.79 3.43 6.01
N GLY A 84 -6.53 2.66 6.80
CA GLY A 84 -6.69 1.23 6.58
C GLY A 84 -7.23 0.50 7.79
N PHE A 85 -6.91 -0.78 7.86
CA PHE A 85 -7.40 -1.70 8.87
C PHE A 85 -6.29 -2.63 9.34
N MET A 86 -6.41 -3.15 10.56
CA MET A 86 -5.55 -4.22 11.07
C MET A 86 -6.40 -5.25 11.79
N LEU A 87 -6.31 -6.50 11.35
CA LEU A 87 -6.88 -7.64 12.04
C LEU A 87 -5.78 -8.31 12.87
N ILE A 88 -6.03 -8.47 14.15
CA ILE A 88 -5.08 -9.04 15.12
C ILE A 88 -5.73 -10.27 15.72
N ARG A 89 -4.99 -11.39 15.71
CA ARG A 89 -5.29 -12.56 16.52
C ARG A 89 -4.12 -12.82 17.46
N THR A 90 -4.36 -12.78 18.76
CA THR A 90 -3.34 -13.03 19.79
C THR A 90 -3.17 -14.53 20.03
N ALA A 91 -2.06 -14.90 20.67
CA ALA A 91 -1.73 -16.30 20.95
C ALA A 91 -2.77 -17.00 21.87
N ASP A 92 -3.44 -16.23 22.73
CA ASP A 92 -4.55 -16.70 23.58
C ASP A 92 -5.89 -16.84 22.82
N GLY A 93 -5.90 -16.61 21.50
CA GLY A 93 -7.07 -16.80 20.64
C GLY A 93 -8.02 -15.59 20.55
N ARG A 94 -7.77 -14.48 21.25
CA ARG A 94 -8.57 -13.27 21.11
C ARG A 94 -8.37 -12.63 19.74
N ASN A 95 -9.45 -12.10 19.17
CA ASN A 95 -9.42 -11.35 17.92
C ASN A 95 -9.73 -9.88 18.18
N SER A 96 -9.10 -8.99 17.42
CA SER A 96 -9.36 -7.55 17.46
C SER A 96 -9.27 -6.97 16.07
N PHE A 97 -10.14 -6.02 15.78
CA PHE A 97 -10.17 -5.28 14.53
C PHE A 97 -9.93 -3.80 14.83
N LEU A 98 -8.89 -3.24 14.23
CA LEU A 98 -8.57 -1.82 14.32
C LEU A 98 -8.97 -1.15 13.02
N ASP A 99 -9.94 -0.24 13.12
CA ASP A 99 -10.32 0.65 12.04
C ASP A 99 -9.59 2.00 12.20
N PHE A 100 -8.71 2.29 11.25
CA PHE A 100 -8.05 3.58 11.10
C PHE A 100 -8.26 4.13 9.69
N ARG A 101 -9.45 3.89 9.13
CA ARG A 101 -9.89 4.47 7.86
C ARG A 101 -9.92 5.99 7.95
N GLU A 102 -9.66 6.62 6.83
CA GLU A 102 -9.78 8.07 6.72
C GLU A 102 -11.20 8.54 7.04
N ARG A 103 -11.30 9.73 7.64
CA ARG A 103 -12.60 10.37 7.90
C ARG A 103 -12.81 11.55 6.96
N ALA A 104 -14.05 11.78 6.53
CA ALA A 104 -14.39 12.99 5.81
C ALA A 104 -14.02 14.22 6.67
N PRO A 105 -13.37 15.26 6.10
CA PRO A 105 -13.07 16.49 6.84
C PRO A 105 -14.34 17.14 7.41
N LYS A 106 -14.24 17.91 8.50
CA LYS A 106 -15.39 18.60 9.13
C LYS A 106 -16.18 19.51 8.17
N LYS A 107 -15.52 20.02 7.12
CA LYS A 107 -16.13 20.88 6.08
C LYS A 107 -16.67 20.11 4.87
N ALA A 108 -16.61 18.78 4.88
CA ALA A 108 -17.17 17.97 3.81
C ALA A 108 -18.70 18.07 3.82
N THR A 109 -19.30 18.09 2.64
CA THR A 109 -20.75 18.13 2.45
C THR A 109 -21.16 17.09 1.42
N ARG A 110 -22.43 16.68 1.47
CA ARG A 110 -22.99 15.64 0.58
C ARG A 110 -22.69 15.90 -0.90
N ASP A 111 -22.82 17.16 -1.33
CA ASP A 111 -22.79 17.54 -2.74
C ASP A 111 -21.46 18.18 -3.17
N MET A 112 -20.39 18.07 -2.36
CA MET A 112 -19.11 18.77 -2.59
C MET A 112 -18.35 18.39 -3.89
N TYR A 113 -18.81 17.34 -4.57
CA TYR A 113 -18.26 16.82 -5.84
C TYR A 113 -19.20 17.03 -7.04
N LEU A 114 -20.33 17.72 -6.83
CA LEU A 114 -21.31 18.01 -7.87
C LEU A 114 -21.14 19.43 -8.42
N ASP A 115 -21.47 19.63 -9.68
CA ASP A 115 -21.62 20.96 -10.29
C ASP A 115 -22.97 21.58 -9.93
N ALA A 116 -23.22 22.80 -10.40
CA ALA A 116 -24.47 23.53 -10.13
C ALA A 116 -25.73 22.84 -10.72
N LYS A 117 -25.55 21.91 -11.66
CA LYS A 117 -26.63 21.13 -12.28
C LYS A 117 -26.82 19.77 -11.60
N GLY A 118 -26.03 19.45 -10.57
CA GLY A 118 -26.06 18.18 -9.86
C GLY A 118 -25.26 17.06 -10.53
N ASN A 119 -24.44 17.34 -11.55
CA ASN A 119 -23.62 16.33 -12.20
C ASN A 119 -22.29 16.15 -11.47
N VAL A 120 -21.75 14.92 -11.49
CA VAL A 120 -20.42 14.64 -10.92
C VAL A 120 -19.35 15.40 -11.70
N VAL A 121 -18.53 16.20 -11.00
CA VAL A 121 -17.37 16.86 -11.59
C VAL A 121 -16.25 15.83 -11.79
N PRO A 122 -15.82 15.53 -13.03
CA PRO A 122 -14.83 14.48 -13.29
C PRO A 122 -13.53 14.69 -12.53
N GLY A 123 -13.07 13.65 -11.83
CA GLY A 123 -11.81 13.67 -11.08
C GLY A 123 -11.83 14.42 -9.74
N SER A 124 -12.92 15.13 -9.40
CA SER A 124 -13.01 15.95 -8.18
C SER A 124 -12.87 15.16 -6.88
N SER A 125 -13.25 13.87 -6.89
CA SER A 125 -13.15 12.93 -5.76
C SER A 125 -11.94 11.99 -5.85
N THR A 126 -11.12 12.06 -6.91
CA THR A 126 -10.02 11.11 -7.13
C THR A 126 -8.65 11.76 -7.32
N VAL A 127 -8.60 13.06 -7.62
CA VAL A 127 -7.33 13.79 -7.79
C VAL A 127 -7.38 15.16 -7.13
N GLY A 128 -6.33 15.50 -6.38
CA GLY A 128 -6.17 16.79 -5.71
C GLY A 128 -6.70 16.82 -4.28
N ALA A 129 -6.57 17.98 -3.63
CA ALA A 129 -6.78 18.10 -2.19
C ALA A 129 -8.21 17.76 -1.73
N LYS A 130 -9.24 17.99 -2.57
CA LYS A 130 -10.63 17.64 -2.25
C LYS A 130 -10.85 16.13 -2.12
N ALA A 131 -10.03 15.31 -2.78
CA ALA A 131 -10.13 13.85 -2.74
C ALA A 131 -9.53 13.22 -1.46
N VAL A 132 -8.97 14.03 -0.55
CA VAL A 132 -8.23 13.54 0.62
C VAL A 132 -9.11 13.53 1.86
N GLY A 133 -9.30 12.34 2.45
CA GLY A 133 -9.83 12.19 3.80
C GLY A 133 -8.76 12.48 4.87
N VAL A 134 -9.18 12.73 6.11
CA VAL A 134 -8.26 12.93 7.24
C VAL A 134 -7.49 11.63 7.49
N PRO A 135 -6.14 11.61 7.38
CA PRO A 135 -5.35 10.38 7.48
C PRO A 135 -5.44 9.70 8.84
N GLY A 136 -5.46 8.36 8.84
CA GLY A 136 -5.58 7.52 10.03
C GLY A 136 -4.36 6.63 10.32
N THR A 137 -3.49 6.34 9.34
CA THR A 137 -2.43 5.32 9.47
C THR A 137 -1.52 5.50 10.69
N VAL A 138 -1.01 6.70 10.95
CA VAL A 138 -0.11 6.93 12.10
C VAL A 138 -0.84 6.71 13.43
N ALA A 139 -2.08 7.19 13.55
CA ALA A 139 -2.88 6.97 14.74
C ALA A 139 -3.22 5.48 14.94
N GLY A 140 -3.55 4.78 13.85
CA GLY A 140 -3.81 3.34 13.86
C GLY A 140 -2.60 2.51 14.30
N VAL A 141 -1.42 2.78 13.73
CA VAL A 141 -0.18 2.09 14.11
C VAL A 141 0.21 2.40 15.56
N ALA A 142 0.08 3.65 16.00
CA ALA A 142 0.33 4.01 17.39
C ALA A 142 -0.61 3.29 18.35
N LEU A 143 -1.91 3.22 18.03
CA LEU A 143 -2.91 2.52 18.84
C LEU A 143 -2.64 1.01 18.88
N ALA A 144 -2.23 0.41 17.75
CA ALA A 144 -1.86 -0.99 17.68
C ALA A 144 -0.67 -1.30 18.60
N LEU A 145 0.39 -0.50 18.52
CA LEU A 145 1.56 -0.63 19.40
C LEU A 145 1.20 -0.41 20.87
N GLN A 146 0.39 0.61 21.17
CA GLN A 146 -0.03 0.89 22.55
C GLN A 146 -0.80 -0.29 23.17
N ARG A 147 -1.67 -0.95 22.40
CA ARG A 147 -2.54 -2.02 22.91
C ARG A 147 -1.92 -3.40 22.87
N PHE A 148 -1.08 -3.66 21.88
CA PHE A 148 -0.62 -5.01 21.55
C PHE A 148 0.87 -5.11 21.25
N GLY A 149 1.58 -4.00 21.13
CA GLY A 149 3.02 -3.99 20.84
C GLY A 149 3.88 -4.10 22.10
N THR A 150 5.17 -4.28 21.88
CA THR A 150 6.22 -4.26 22.91
C THR A 150 7.33 -3.25 22.60
N ILE A 151 7.33 -2.63 21.41
CA ILE A 151 8.26 -1.56 21.04
C ILE A 151 7.61 -0.18 21.10
N SER A 152 8.43 0.87 21.21
CA SER A 152 7.95 2.25 21.13
C SER A 152 7.52 2.61 19.70
N PHE A 153 6.58 3.56 19.58
CA PHE A 153 6.21 4.15 18.28
C PHE A 153 7.42 4.79 17.58
N ALA A 154 8.34 5.39 18.34
CA ALA A 154 9.58 5.93 17.82
C ALA A 154 10.44 4.84 17.16
N ASP A 155 10.60 3.69 17.82
CA ASP A 155 11.39 2.58 17.28
C ASP A 155 10.75 1.96 16.04
N ALA A 156 9.41 1.92 15.98
CA ALA A 156 8.69 1.53 14.77
C ALA A 156 8.97 2.46 13.57
N CYS A 157 9.19 3.75 13.82
CA CYS A 157 9.47 4.75 12.78
C CYS A 157 10.93 4.79 12.31
N ARG A 158 11.89 4.42 13.17
CA ARG A 158 13.35 4.57 12.89
C ARG A 158 13.82 3.89 11.59
N PRO A 159 13.37 2.67 11.24
CA PRO A 159 13.77 2.04 9.98
C PRO A 159 13.33 2.83 8.76
N ALA A 160 12.08 3.30 8.75
CA ALA A 160 11.52 4.12 7.69
C ALA A 160 12.24 5.46 7.56
N GLU A 161 12.49 6.14 8.69
CA GLU A 161 13.25 7.39 8.73
C GLU A 161 14.61 7.25 8.05
N ARG A 162 15.36 6.20 8.40
CA ARG A 162 16.69 5.94 7.85
C ARG A 162 16.63 5.64 6.35
N LEU A 163 15.65 4.85 5.89
CA LEU A 163 15.46 4.57 4.47
C LEU A 163 15.08 5.84 3.70
N ALA A 164 14.20 6.67 4.23
CA ALA A 164 13.82 7.94 3.60
C ALA A 164 15.01 8.90 3.51
N ARG A 165 15.86 8.95 4.55
CA ARG A 165 17.03 9.83 4.63
C ARG A 165 18.17 9.39 3.72
N LYS A 166 18.61 8.13 3.87
CA LYS A 166 19.77 7.60 3.13
C LYS A 166 19.41 7.22 1.69
N GLY A 167 18.14 6.89 1.47
CA GLY A 167 17.60 6.36 0.24
C GLY A 167 17.78 4.85 0.13
N PHE A 168 17.14 4.28 -0.88
CA PHE A 168 17.25 2.89 -1.28
C PHE A 168 17.28 2.80 -2.81
N ARG A 169 17.84 1.71 -3.34
CA ARG A 169 17.86 1.48 -4.79
C ARG A 169 16.50 0.97 -5.24
N LEU A 170 15.96 1.58 -6.29
CA LEU A 170 14.70 1.16 -6.87
C LEU A 170 14.87 -0.16 -7.62
N SER A 171 13.95 -1.09 -7.41
CA SER A 171 13.72 -2.23 -8.29
C SER A 171 13.10 -1.79 -9.62
N ARG A 172 13.10 -2.68 -10.61
CA ARG A 172 12.34 -2.50 -11.86
C ARG A 172 10.87 -2.16 -11.60
N TYR A 173 10.25 -2.83 -10.64
CA TYR A 173 8.84 -2.61 -10.28
C TYR A 173 8.62 -1.20 -9.73
N GLU A 174 9.42 -0.78 -8.74
CA GLU A 174 9.25 0.53 -8.11
C GLU A 174 9.51 1.68 -9.11
N ALA A 175 10.58 1.59 -9.92
CA ALA A 175 10.85 2.57 -10.97
C ALA A 175 9.73 2.62 -12.04
N GLY A 176 9.23 1.44 -12.42
CA GLY A 176 8.09 1.31 -13.33
C GLY A 176 6.80 1.92 -12.76
N SER A 177 6.50 1.67 -11.48
CA SER A 177 5.32 2.22 -10.79
C SER A 177 5.36 3.76 -10.76
N LEU A 178 6.49 4.37 -10.35
CA LEU A 178 6.64 5.82 -10.36
C LEU A 178 6.35 6.44 -11.74
N ARG A 179 6.88 5.82 -12.81
CA ARG A 179 6.64 6.26 -14.18
C ARG A 179 5.20 6.00 -14.63
N GLY A 180 4.60 4.88 -14.22
CA GLY A 180 3.20 4.55 -14.52
C GLY A 180 2.19 5.56 -13.97
N TYR A 181 2.53 6.24 -12.87
CA TYR A 181 1.71 7.31 -12.30
C TYR A 181 2.06 8.73 -12.80
N ALA A 182 2.94 8.89 -13.79
CA ALA A 182 3.44 10.20 -14.25
C ALA A 182 2.30 11.19 -14.55
N ALA A 183 1.28 10.80 -15.31
CA ALA A 183 0.17 11.67 -15.68
C ALA A 183 -0.60 12.26 -14.48
N LYS A 184 -0.62 11.58 -13.33
CA LYS A 184 -1.23 12.11 -12.09
C LYS A 184 -0.23 12.94 -11.30
N LEU A 185 1.02 12.49 -11.21
CA LEU A 185 2.08 13.13 -10.42
C LEU A 185 2.54 14.47 -11.03
N GLU A 186 2.56 14.60 -12.35
CA GLU A 186 2.95 15.84 -13.05
C GLU A 186 2.00 17.02 -12.77
N ARG A 187 0.76 16.75 -12.38
CA ARG A 187 -0.25 17.76 -12.06
C ARG A 187 0.08 18.58 -10.81
N PHE A 188 1.01 18.13 -9.98
CA PHE A 188 1.38 18.77 -8.72
C PHE A 188 2.90 19.00 -8.68
N PRO A 189 3.38 20.26 -8.52
CA PRO A 189 4.81 20.57 -8.60
C PRO A 189 5.68 19.74 -7.66
N GLU A 190 5.27 19.56 -6.40
CA GLU A 190 6.04 18.76 -5.44
C GLU A 190 6.07 17.27 -5.78
N SER A 191 4.96 16.72 -6.28
CA SER A 191 4.91 15.33 -6.73
C SER A 191 5.79 15.10 -7.95
N ARG A 192 5.74 16.01 -8.94
CA ARG A 192 6.62 16.00 -10.12
C ARG A 192 8.09 16.03 -9.72
N ARG A 193 8.46 16.96 -8.84
CA ARG A 193 9.84 17.15 -8.37
C ARG A 193 10.36 15.91 -7.64
N ILE A 194 9.56 15.35 -6.73
CA ILE A 194 9.99 14.23 -5.87
C ILE A 194 10.00 12.90 -6.64
N PHE A 195 8.91 12.56 -7.32
CA PHE A 195 8.70 11.21 -7.86
C PHE A 195 9.11 11.07 -9.33
N LEU A 196 9.15 12.16 -10.09
CA LEU A 196 9.47 12.15 -11.53
C LEU A 196 10.77 12.88 -11.87
N ARG A 197 11.46 13.47 -10.87
CA ARG A 197 12.70 14.24 -11.05
C ARG A 197 12.56 15.28 -12.18
N ASP A 198 11.45 16.02 -12.13
CA ASP A 198 11.06 17.05 -13.11
C ASP A 198 10.96 16.59 -14.57
N GLY A 199 10.81 15.29 -14.80
CA GLY A 199 10.68 14.67 -16.12
C GLY A 199 11.90 13.83 -16.52
N ASN A 200 12.97 13.79 -15.71
CA ASN A 200 14.13 12.92 -15.95
C ASN A 200 13.82 11.45 -15.60
N TYR A 201 12.79 11.21 -14.79
CA TYR A 201 12.33 9.90 -14.29
C TYR A 201 13.40 9.09 -13.53
N TYR A 202 12.94 8.22 -12.64
CA TYR A 202 13.81 7.25 -11.99
C TYR A 202 13.95 5.99 -12.84
N ARG A 203 15.14 5.37 -12.79
CA ARG A 203 15.44 4.08 -13.41
C ARG A 203 15.73 3.02 -12.34
N GLU A 204 15.62 1.76 -12.73
CA GLU A 204 16.06 0.64 -11.89
C GLU A 204 17.51 0.83 -11.43
N GLY A 205 17.77 0.46 -10.18
CA GLY A 205 19.07 0.59 -9.53
C GLY A 205 19.38 2.00 -9.03
N GLU A 206 18.69 3.05 -9.49
CA GLU A 206 18.94 4.42 -9.02
C GLU A 206 18.53 4.60 -7.55
N LEU A 207 19.23 5.51 -6.88
CA LEU A 207 18.98 5.82 -5.49
C LEU A 207 17.80 6.77 -5.35
N PHE A 208 16.71 6.30 -4.72
CA PHE A 208 15.55 7.12 -4.39
C PHE A 208 15.66 7.63 -2.95
N ARG A 209 15.71 8.95 -2.78
CA ARG A 209 15.80 9.64 -1.47
C ARG A 209 14.58 10.53 -1.26
N GLN A 210 14.10 10.55 -0.02
CA GLN A 210 12.92 11.31 0.37
C GLN A 210 13.22 12.17 1.61
N PRO A 211 14.08 13.21 1.50
CA PRO A 211 14.56 13.96 2.66
C PRO A 211 13.44 14.69 3.41
N GLN A 212 12.39 15.15 2.72
CA GLN A 212 11.21 15.75 3.35
C GLN A 212 10.40 14.72 4.16
N LEU A 213 10.26 13.50 3.64
CA LEU A 213 9.60 12.41 4.38
C LEU A 213 10.43 11.98 5.59
N ALA A 214 11.76 11.93 5.45
CA ALA A 214 12.66 11.69 6.58
C ALA A 214 12.49 12.74 7.69
N LYS A 215 12.37 14.03 7.33
CA LYS A 215 12.06 15.11 8.31
C LYS A 215 10.70 14.90 8.97
N THR A 216 9.71 14.38 8.25
CA THR A 216 8.40 14.02 8.82
C THR A 216 8.52 12.88 9.83
N PHE A 217 9.22 11.79 9.51
CA PHE A 217 9.50 10.74 10.47
C PHE A 217 10.33 11.23 11.67
N SER A 218 11.31 12.12 11.47
CA SER A 218 12.06 12.71 12.58
C SER A 218 11.16 13.51 13.53
N ARG A 219 10.14 14.20 13.02
CA ARG A 219 9.13 14.88 13.84
C ARG A 219 8.28 13.88 14.61
N LEU A 220 7.78 12.83 13.94
CA LEU A 220 7.01 11.75 14.57
C LEU A 220 7.79 11.03 15.68
N ILE A 221 9.08 10.78 15.48
CA ILE A 221 9.96 10.16 16.48
C ILE A 221 10.12 11.06 17.71
N ARG A 222 10.28 12.38 17.52
CA ARG A 222 10.51 13.33 18.62
C ARG A 222 9.24 13.71 19.36
N GLN A 223 8.13 13.87 18.65
CA GLN A 223 6.89 14.43 19.17
C GLN A 223 5.82 13.37 19.45
N GLY A 224 6.03 12.14 18.99
CA GLY A 224 5.02 11.10 19.03
C GLY A 224 4.06 11.14 17.84
N PRO A 225 3.08 10.22 17.80
CA PRO A 225 2.05 10.18 16.77
C PRO A 225 1.16 11.43 16.87
N TYR A 226 0.64 11.89 15.73
CA TYR A 226 -0.45 12.87 15.79
C TYR A 226 -1.71 12.18 16.34
N THR A 227 -2.29 12.74 17.39
CA THR A 227 -3.56 12.27 17.95
C THR A 227 -4.70 12.98 17.24
N ALA A 228 -5.73 12.24 16.83
CA ALA A 228 -6.97 12.84 16.34
C ALA A 228 -7.76 13.56 17.47
N GLN A 229 -7.32 13.37 18.72
CA GLN A 229 -7.78 14.07 19.92
C GLN A 229 -6.87 15.27 20.16
N GLY A 230 -7.19 16.37 19.50
CA GLY A 230 -6.54 17.65 19.68
C GLY A 230 -7.33 18.73 18.95
N ARG A 231 -8.23 19.39 19.69
CA ARG A 231 -9.17 20.46 19.27
C ARG A 231 -10.51 19.98 18.67
N SER A 232 -11.34 19.38 19.53
CA SER A 232 -12.77 19.71 19.59
C SER A 232 -12.94 20.89 20.54
#